data_AF-A0A5B6WIG9-F1
#
_entry.id   AF-A0A5B6WIG9-F1
#
_cell.length_a   1.000
_cell.length_b   1.000
_cell.length_c   1.000
_cell.angle_alpha   90.00
_cell.angle_beta   90.00
_cell.angle_gamma   90.00
#
_symmetry.space_group_name_H-M   'P 1'
#
loop_
_entity.id
_entity.type
_entity.pdbx_description
1 polymer ?
#
loop_
_entity_poly.entity_id
_entity_poly.type
_entity_poly.pdbx_seq_one_letter_code
_entity_poly.pdbx_strand_id
1 'polypeptide(L)'
;MMEDFLRLARANTEKNLETCGVLAGSLKNRVFHITTLIIPKQESTSDSCSTLNEEEIFEVQDKLSLFPLGWIHTHPTQTCFMSSVDLHTHYSYQIMLPEAIAIVMAPTDTSSPHGIFHLSDPGGVSIIRNCQQRGFHPHEEPSDGTPIYEHCSHVFMNPKIKFDVVDLR
;
A
#
# COMPACT_ATOMS: atom_id res chain seq x y z
N MET A 1 8.65 -1.19 -11.55
CA MET A 1 7.98 -0.62 -10.37
C MET A 1 8.14 -1.51 -9.15
N MET A 2 7.45 -2.66 -9.03
CA MET A 2 7.59 -3.53 -7.84
C MET A 2 9.03 -4.01 -7.60
N GLU A 3 9.74 -4.44 -8.65
CA GLU A 3 11.17 -4.82 -8.54
C GLU A 3 12.07 -3.64 -8.18
N ASP A 4 11.79 -2.45 -8.72
CA ASP A 4 12.51 -1.23 -8.39
C ASP A 4 12.29 -0.82 -6.93
N PHE A 5 11.06 -0.96 -6.45
CA PHE A 5 10.73 -0.76 -5.03
C PHE A 5 11.50 -1.73 -4.14
N LEU A 6 11.54 -3.03 -4.46
CA LEU A 6 12.35 -4.00 -3.72
C LEU A 6 13.85 -3.63 -3.72
N ARG A 7 14.38 -3.12 -4.83
CA ARG A 7 15.75 -2.62 -4.89
C ARG A 7 16.00 -1.43 -3.97
N LEU A 8 15.03 -0.50 -3.87
CA LEU A 8 15.09 0.66 -2.99
C LEU A 8 14.94 0.29 -1.50
N ALA A 9 14.15 -0.75 -1.21
CA ALA A 9 13.89 -1.27 0.13
C ALA A 9 14.97 -2.26 0.63
N ARG A 10 15.83 -2.77 -0.27
CA ARG A 10 16.78 -3.87 0.00
C ARG A 10 17.54 -3.74 1.31
N ALA A 11 18.11 -2.57 1.61
CA ALA A 11 18.92 -2.37 2.81
C ALA A 11 18.12 -2.53 4.11
N ASN A 12 16.83 -2.17 4.11
CA ASN A 12 15.92 -2.40 5.22
C ASN A 12 15.44 -3.85 5.25
N THR A 13 15.07 -4.41 4.10
CA THR A 13 14.65 -5.81 3.97
C THR A 13 15.72 -6.78 4.51
N GLU A 14 17.00 -6.55 4.21
CA GLU A 14 18.12 -7.35 4.73
C GLU A 14 18.29 -7.25 6.27
N LYS A 15 17.77 -6.20 6.88
CA LYS A 15 17.75 -5.98 8.34
C LYS A 15 16.44 -6.41 8.99
N ASN A 16 15.55 -7.07 8.24
CA ASN A 16 14.20 -7.40 8.66
C ASN A 16 13.42 -6.15 9.11
N LEU A 17 13.52 -5.06 8.33
CA LEU A 17 12.75 -3.84 8.52
C LEU A 17 11.82 -3.62 7.31
N GLU A 18 10.57 -3.28 7.58
CA GLU A 18 9.62 -2.92 6.53
C GLU A 18 9.99 -1.58 5.88
N THR A 19 9.57 -1.39 4.64
CA THR A 19 9.67 -0.11 3.93
C THR A 19 8.37 0.12 3.21
N CYS A 20 7.85 1.35 3.20
CA CYS A 20 6.71 1.78 2.40
C CYS A 20 7.09 2.81 1.33
N GLY A 21 6.24 2.89 0.32
CA GLY A 21 6.20 3.92 -0.71
C GLY A 21 4.76 4.28 -1.06
N VAL A 22 4.56 5.51 -1.53
CA VAL A 22 3.26 6.01 -1.98
C VAL A 22 3.17 5.85 -3.50
N LEU A 23 2.04 5.30 -3.96
CA LEU A 23 1.71 5.17 -5.36
C LEU A 23 0.95 6.43 -5.80
N ALA A 24 1.58 7.24 -6.65
CA ALA A 24 1.01 8.47 -7.15
C ALA A 24 0.87 8.44 -8.67
N GLY A 25 -0.12 9.13 -9.22
CA GLY A 25 -0.40 9.02 -10.64
C GLY A 25 -1.41 10.00 -11.21
N SER A 26 -1.79 9.78 -12.47
CA SER A 26 -2.69 10.67 -13.20
C SER A 26 -3.94 9.94 -13.69
N LEU A 27 -5.04 10.68 -13.84
CA LEU A 27 -6.27 10.19 -14.44
C LEU A 27 -6.29 10.54 -15.93
N LYS A 28 -6.37 9.54 -16.80
CA LYS A 28 -6.49 9.73 -18.24
C LYS A 28 -7.57 8.83 -18.80
N ASN A 29 -8.49 9.38 -19.58
CA ASN A 29 -9.60 8.63 -20.19
C ASN A 29 -10.37 7.77 -19.17
N ARG A 30 -10.61 8.31 -17.97
CA ARG A 30 -11.27 7.61 -16.85
C ARG A 30 -10.52 6.39 -16.30
N VAL A 31 -9.22 6.28 -16.58
CA VAL A 31 -8.34 5.24 -16.03
C VAL A 31 -7.22 5.92 -15.24
N PHE A 32 -7.01 5.48 -14.01
CA PHE A 32 -5.86 5.91 -13.23
C PHE A 32 -4.60 5.18 -13.68
N HIS A 33 -3.53 5.94 -13.88
CA HIS A 33 -2.22 5.42 -14.22
C HIS A 33 -1.25 5.77 -13.10
N ILE A 34 -0.71 4.76 -12.42
CA ILE A 34 0.40 4.95 -11.49
C ILE A 34 1.64 5.31 -12.30
N THR A 35 2.12 6.54 -12.14
CA THR A 35 3.24 7.10 -12.91
C THR A 35 4.40 7.51 -12.01
N THR A 36 4.22 7.54 -10.69
CA THR A 36 5.22 8.01 -9.75
C THR A 36 5.20 7.15 -8.50
N LEU A 37 6.37 6.63 -8.12
CA LEU A 37 6.60 5.97 -6.84
C LEU A 37 7.36 6.96 -5.95
N ILE A 38 6.73 7.37 -4.85
CA ILE A 38 7.34 8.27 -3.87
C ILE A 38 7.83 7.42 -2.69
N ILE A 39 9.12 7.50 -2.35
CA ILE A 39 9.67 6.86 -1.16
C ILE A 39 9.81 7.95 -0.08
N PRO A 40 8.89 8.01 0.89
CA PRO A 40 8.93 9.04 1.92
C PRO A 40 9.99 8.75 2.99
N LYS A 41 10.34 9.77 3.75
CA LYS A 41 10.92 9.57 5.09
C LYS A 41 9.95 8.72 5.90
N GLN A 42 10.48 7.82 6.71
CA GLN A 42 9.67 6.83 7.40
C GLN A 42 10.39 6.25 8.62
N GLU A 43 9.63 5.81 9.61
CA GLU A 43 10.10 4.93 10.67
C GLU A 43 9.72 3.50 10.33
N SER A 44 10.66 2.57 10.52
CA SER A 44 10.50 1.17 10.16
C SER A 44 10.75 0.27 11.36
N THR A 45 9.87 -0.71 11.55
CA THR A 45 10.06 -1.87 12.44
C THR A 45 10.04 -3.15 11.60
N SER A 46 10.09 -4.32 12.24
CA SER A 46 10.00 -5.61 11.55
C SER A 46 8.59 -6.00 11.10
N ASP A 47 7.60 -5.23 11.50
CA ASP A 47 6.17 -5.50 11.37
C ASP A 47 5.34 -4.27 10.99
N SER A 48 5.97 -3.10 10.82
CA SER A 48 5.29 -1.88 10.38
C SER A 48 6.28 -0.88 9.76
N CYS A 49 5.73 0.03 8.95
CA CYS A 49 6.41 1.23 8.51
C CYS A 49 5.43 2.40 8.50
N SER A 50 5.84 3.53 9.06
CA SER A 50 5.00 4.74 9.15
C SER A 50 5.70 5.89 8.43
N THR A 51 4.96 6.63 7.61
CA THR A 51 5.48 7.82 6.95
C THR A 51 5.82 8.90 7.97
N LEU A 52 6.80 9.72 7.61
CA LEU A 52 7.15 10.95 8.32
C LEU A 52 7.05 12.10 7.32
N ASN A 53 6.73 13.29 7.83
CA ASN A 53 6.68 14.53 7.05
C ASN A 53 5.75 14.41 5.83
N GLU A 54 4.49 14.02 6.04
CA GLU A 54 3.49 13.86 4.97
C GLU A 54 3.29 15.12 4.12
N GLU A 55 3.62 16.30 4.65
CA GLU A 55 3.66 17.56 3.90
C GLU A 55 4.60 17.48 2.68
N GLU A 56 5.77 16.83 2.79
CA GLU A 56 6.71 16.68 1.67
C GLU A 56 6.13 15.76 0.57
N ILE A 57 5.36 14.73 0.95
CA ILE A 57 4.65 13.86 0.02
C ILE A 57 3.57 14.67 -0.71
N PHE A 58 2.79 15.44 0.05
CA PHE A 58 1.75 16.31 -0.49
C PHE A 58 2.33 17.35 -1.45
N GLU A 59 3.45 17.99 -1.12
CA GLU A 59 4.12 18.95 -2.00
C GLU A 59 4.52 18.34 -3.35
N VAL A 60 5.04 17.11 -3.36
CA VAL A 60 5.38 16.39 -4.60
C VAL A 60 4.11 16.12 -5.41
N GLN A 61 3.05 15.65 -4.75
CA GLN A 61 1.78 15.36 -5.40
C GLN A 61 1.14 16.62 -5.99
N ASP A 62 1.12 17.73 -5.25
CA ASP A 62 0.54 19.00 -5.69
C ASP A 62 1.32 19.59 -6.88
N LYS A 63 2.65 19.73 -6.75
CA LYS A 63 3.53 20.29 -7.80
C LYS A 63 3.44 19.52 -9.12
N LEU A 64 3.24 18.20 -9.04
CA LEU A 64 3.14 17.32 -10.21
C LEU A 64 1.69 16.98 -10.60
N SER A 65 0.70 17.51 -9.88
CA SER A 65 -0.73 17.23 -10.07
C SER A 65 -1.06 15.73 -10.06
N LEU A 66 -0.51 15.01 -9.08
CA LEU A 66 -0.66 13.56 -8.93
C LEU A 66 -1.72 13.20 -7.89
N PHE A 67 -2.55 12.22 -8.20
CA PHE A 67 -3.50 11.60 -7.28
C PHE A 67 -2.79 10.58 -6.37
N PRO A 68 -3.19 10.45 -5.09
CA PRO A 68 -2.79 9.36 -4.21
C PRO A 68 -3.56 8.09 -4.58
N LEU A 69 -2.93 7.18 -5.33
CA LEU A 69 -3.59 5.99 -5.89
C LEU A 69 -3.44 4.74 -5.01
N GLY A 70 -2.73 4.85 -3.89
CA GLY A 70 -2.46 3.74 -2.99
C GLY A 70 -1.05 3.77 -2.45
N TRP A 71 -0.59 2.61 -1.99
CA TRP A 71 0.71 2.45 -1.36
C TRP A 71 1.26 1.05 -1.58
N ILE A 72 2.56 0.91 -1.39
CA ILE A 72 3.31 -0.34 -1.50
C ILE A 72 4.21 -0.50 -0.29
N HIS A 73 4.28 -1.68 0.31
CA HIS A 73 5.21 -1.97 1.40
C HIS A 73 5.81 -3.37 1.29
N THR A 74 6.85 -3.62 2.09
CA THR A 74 7.50 -4.94 2.16
C THR A 74 7.12 -5.67 3.43
N HIS A 75 6.87 -6.98 3.32
CA HIS A 75 7.00 -7.96 4.39
C HIS A 75 8.33 -8.71 4.24
N PRO A 76 9.40 -8.34 4.93
CA PRO A 76 10.73 -8.93 4.70
C PRO A 76 10.77 -10.44 4.92
N THR A 77 10.08 -10.93 5.95
CA THR A 77 10.11 -12.34 6.37
C THR A 77 8.73 -13.00 6.43
N GLN A 78 7.67 -12.19 6.47
CA GLN A 78 6.29 -12.66 6.57
C GLN A 78 5.73 -13.05 5.19
N THR A 79 4.66 -13.84 5.19
CA THR A 79 3.91 -14.18 3.98
C THR A 79 3.20 -12.96 3.40
N CYS A 80 2.70 -13.09 2.18
CA CYS A 80 1.94 -12.02 1.52
C CYS A 80 0.48 -11.98 2.02
N PHE A 81 0.16 -11.03 2.90
CA PHE A 81 -1.20 -10.78 3.40
C PHE A 81 -1.32 -9.32 3.88
N MET A 82 -2.53 -8.85 4.17
CA MET A 82 -2.75 -7.55 4.82
C MET A 82 -2.82 -7.73 6.34
N SER A 83 -1.87 -7.15 7.07
CA SER A 83 -1.85 -7.12 8.54
C SER A 83 -2.93 -6.17 9.10
N SER A 84 -3.19 -6.24 10.41
CA SER A 84 -4.12 -5.30 11.07
C SER A 84 -3.71 -3.83 10.86
N VAL A 85 -2.40 -3.54 10.94
CA VAL A 85 -1.87 -2.19 10.68
C VAL A 85 -2.07 -1.79 9.22
N ASP A 86 -1.92 -2.72 8.29
CA ASP A 86 -2.12 -2.47 6.85
C ASP A 86 -3.59 -2.17 6.55
N LEU A 87 -4.52 -2.90 7.16
CA LEU A 87 -5.96 -2.68 7.00
C LEU A 87 -6.37 -1.29 7.46
N HIS A 88 -5.87 -0.86 8.63
CA HIS A 88 -6.13 0.47 9.17
C HIS A 88 -5.49 1.59 8.34
N THR A 89 -4.26 1.37 7.85
CA THR A 89 -3.59 2.30 6.94
C THR A 89 -4.38 2.43 5.63
N HIS A 90 -4.73 1.30 5.02
CA HIS A 90 -5.38 1.26 3.73
C HIS A 90 -6.81 1.81 3.75
N TYR A 91 -7.55 1.63 4.86
CA TYR A 91 -8.87 2.23 5.05
C TYR A 91 -8.86 3.73 4.76
N SER A 92 -7.85 4.46 5.23
CA SER A 92 -7.76 5.91 5.02
C SER A 92 -7.60 6.25 3.54
N TYR A 93 -6.81 5.48 2.79
CA TYR A 93 -6.67 5.63 1.34
C TYR A 93 -7.99 5.31 0.62
N GLN A 94 -8.63 4.18 0.93
CA GLN A 94 -9.79 3.70 0.20
C GLN A 94 -11.05 4.56 0.42
N ILE A 95 -11.20 5.19 1.60
CA ILE A 95 -12.29 6.15 1.82
C ILE A 95 -12.08 7.44 1.02
N MET A 96 -10.84 7.87 0.80
CA MET A 96 -10.55 9.04 -0.03
C MET A 96 -10.67 8.73 -1.53
N LEU A 97 -10.28 7.52 -1.94
CA LEU A 97 -10.36 7.04 -3.31
C LEU A 97 -10.77 5.56 -3.32
N PRO A 98 -12.01 5.23 -3.72
CA PRO A 98 -12.49 3.84 -3.71
C PRO A 98 -11.61 2.86 -4.51
N GLU A 99 -10.94 3.34 -5.56
CA GLU A 99 -10.04 2.54 -6.39
C GLU A 99 -8.62 2.38 -5.82
N ALA A 100 -8.30 2.98 -4.66
CA ALA A 100 -6.97 2.90 -4.06
C ALA A 100 -6.56 1.45 -3.79
N ILE A 101 -5.26 1.16 -3.91
CA ILE A 101 -4.71 -0.20 -3.73
C ILE A 101 -3.61 -0.23 -2.66
N ALA A 102 -3.45 -1.38 -2.02
CA ALA A 102 -2.31 -1.72 -1.19
C ALA A 102 -1.51 -2.84 -1.86
N ILE A 103 -0.23 -2.62 -2.13
CA ILE A 103 0.66 -3.65 -2.67
C ILE A 103 1.57 -4.16 -1.55
N VAL A 104 1.51 -5.46 -1.27
CA VAL A 104 2.41 -6.12 -0.33
C VAL A 104 3.48 -6.85 -1.13
N MET A 105 4.75 -6.58 -0.83
CA MET A 105 5.89 -7.29 -1.39
C MET A 105 6.47 -8.24 -0.35
N ALA A 106 6.34 -9.55 -0.56
CA ALA A 106 6.82 -10.59 0.36
C ALA A 106 7.96 -11.40 -0.30
N PRO A 107 9.20 -10.87 -0.37
CA PRO A 107 10.29 -11.47 -1.13
C PRO A 107 10.71 -12.88 -0.68
N THR A 108 10.37 -13.28 0.55
CA THR A 108 10.66 -14.61 1.09
C THR A 108 9.50 -15.60 0.93
N ASP A 109 8.31 -15.13 0.54
CA ASP A 109 7.15 -15.99 0.28
C ASP A 109 7.24 -16.61 -1.11
N THR A 110 7.69 -17.86 -1.16
CA THR A 110 7.80 -18.63 -2.41
C THR A 110 6.47 -18.93 -3.09
N SER A 111 5.34 -18.83 -2.37
CA SER A 111 4.01 -19.13 -2.90
C SER A 111 3.35 -17.89 -3.52
N SER A 112 3.49 -16.74 -2.86
CA SER A 112 2.91 -15.47 -3.29
C SER A 112 3.90 -14.33 -2.99
N PRO A 113 4.86 -14.05 -3.89
CA PRO A 113 5.91 -13.07 -3.61
C PRO A 113 5.41 -11.61 -3.56
N HIS A 114 4.18 -11.37 -4.00
CA HIS A 114 3.49 -10.09 -3.87
C HIS A 114 1.97 -10.28 -3.96
N GLY A 115 1.24 -9.26 -3.51
CA GLY A 115 -0.21 -9.20 -3.60
C GLY A 115 -0.67 -7.76 -3.75
N ILE A 116 -1.79 -7.57 -4.45
CA ILE A 116 -2.44 -6.27 -4.63
C ILE A 116 -3.84 -6.38 -4.07
N PHE A 117 -4.15 -5.58 -3.06
CA PHE A 117 -5.33 -5.72 -2.22
C PHE A 117 -6.12 -4.43 -2.07
N HIS A 118 -7.40 -4.59 -1.75
CA HIS A 118 -8.26 -3.54 -1.20
C HIS A 118 -9.16 -4.11 -0.10
N LEU A 119 -9.70 -3.27 0.78
CA LEU A 119 -10.75 -3.69 1.71
C LEU A 119 -12.01 -4.06 0.92
N SER A 120 -12.69 -5.12 1.34
CA SER A 120 -14.02 -5.40 0.79
C SER A 120 -14.98 -4.28 1.19
N ASP A 121 -15.85 -3.87 0.26
CA ASP A 121 -16.79 -2.77 0.43
C ASP A 121 -18.21 -3.29 0.17
N PRO A 122 -19.15 -3.22 1.14
CA PRO A 122 -19.06 -2.47 2.40
C PRO A 122 -18.49 -3.23 3.60
N GLY A 123 -18.34 -4.56 3.52
CA GLY A 123 -18.03 -5.41 4.68
C GLY A 123 -16.78 -5.00 5.45
N GLY A 124 -15.62 -5.11 4.80
CA GLY A 124 -14.33 -4.81 5.41
C GLY A 124 -14.13 -3.33 5.75
N VAL A 125 -14.57 -2.43 4.87
CA VAL A 125 -14.57 -0.98 5.13
C VAL A 125 -15.35 -0.65 6.40
N SER A 126 -16.52 -1.27 6.60
CA SER A 126 -17.35 -1.05 7.80
C SER A 126 -16.68 -1.55 9.08
N ILE A 127 -16.01 -2.71 9.04
CA ILE A 127 -15.31 -3.26 10.21
C ILE A 127 -14.17 -2.34 10.65
N ILE A 128 -13.31 -1.94 9.71
CA ILE A 128 -12.15 -1.10 10.04
C ILE A 128 -12.61 0.28 10.49
N ARG A 129 -13.65 0.86 9.86
CA ARG A 129 -14.25 2.14 10.27
C ARG A 129 -14.70 2.16 11.73
N ASN A 130 -15.30 1.06 12.20
CA ASN A 130 -15.88 0.98 13.54
C ASN A 130 -14.89 0.44 14.58
N CYS A 131 -13.69 0.01 14.17
CA CYS A 131 -12.68 -0.47 15.10
C CYS A 131 -12.06 0.67 15.92
N GLN A 132 -12.02 0.50 17.24
CA GLN A 132 -11.44 1.45 18.21
C GLN A 132 -10.22 0.88 18.94
N GLN A 133 -9.79 -0.34 18.57
CA GLN A 133 -8.65 -0.99 19.21
C GLN A 133 -7.33 -0.32 18.78
N ARG A 134 -6.30 -0.49 19.62
CA ARG A 134 -4.96 0.08 19.40
C ARG A 134 -3.91 -1.01 19.43
N GLY A 135 -2.81 -0.81 18.71
CA GLY A 135 -1.76 -1.83 18.55
C GLY A 135 -2.20 -2.95 17.61
N PHE A 136 -1.40 -4.01 17.52
CA PHE A 136 -1.75 -5.19 16.72
C PHE A 136 -2.89 -5.98 17.34
N HIS A 137 -3.96 -6.20 16.59
CA HIS A 137 -5.14 -6.95 17.04
C HIS A 137 -5.85 -7.65 15.87
N PRO A 138 -6.58 -8.75 16.13
CA PRO A 138 -7.40 -9.39 15.10
C PRO A 138 -8.69 -8.61 14.84
N HIS A 139 -9.27 -8.80 13.65
CA HIS A 139 -10.60 -8.31 13.29
C HIS A 139 -11.58 -9.47 13.10
N GLU A 140 -12.84 -9.24 13.44
CA GLU A 140 -13.93 -10.17 13.13
C GLU A 140 -14.19 -10.21 11.61
N GLU A 141 -14.79 -11.29 11.13
CA GLU A 141 -15.22 -11.39 9.74
C GLU A 141 -16.52 -10.59 9.51
N PRO A 142 -16.70 -10.01 8.31
CA PRO A 142 -17.98 -9.47 7.87
C PRO A 142 -19.16 -10.43 8.10
N SER A 143 -20.31 -9.89 8.52
CA SER A 143 -21.51 -10.68 8.81
C SER A 143 -22.12 -11.37 7.58
N ASP A 144 -21.75 -10.92 6.38
CA ASP A 144 -22.12 -11.53 5.10
C ASP A 144 -21.19 -12.67 4.66
N GLY A 145 -20.15 -12.98 5.46
CA GLY A 145 -19.17 -14.04 5.19
C GLY A 145 -18.13 -13.67 4.13
N THR A 146 -18.09 -12.42 3.67
CA THR A 146 -17.01 -11.94 2.79
C THR A 146 -15.71 -11.77 3.58
N PRO A 147 -14.53 -11.88 2.95
CA PRO A 147 -13.28 -11.57 3.64
C PRO A 147 -13.18 -10.05 3.92
N ILE A 148 -12.39 -9.66 4.92
CA ILE A 148 -12.19 -8.24 5.26
C ILE A 148 -11.41 -7.44 4.20
N TYR A 149 -10.60 -8.13 3.39
CA TYR A 149 -9.92 -7.58 2.22
C TYR A 149 -9.86 -8.65 1.13
N GLU A 150 -9.68 -8.22 -0.11
CA GLU A 150 -9.60 -9.10 -1.27
C GLU A 150 -8.57 -8.59 -2.29
N HIS A 151 -8.23 -9.44 -3.26
CA HIS A 151 -7.34 -9.05 -4.34
C HIS A 151 -8.04 -8.08 -5.30
N CYS A 152 -7.34 -7.02 -5.72
CA CYS A 152 -7.91 -6.04 -6.65
C CYS A 152 -8.17 -6.66 -8.03
N SER A 153 -9.44 -6.71 -8.44
CA SER A 153 -9.82 -7.12 -9.81
C SER A 153 -9.71 -6.01 -10.84
N HIS A 154 -9.60 -4.74 -10.41
CA HIS A 154 -9.58 -3.55 -11.28
C HIS A 154 -8.17 -3.09 -11.67
N VAL A 155 -7.12 -3.82 -11.30
CA VAL A 155 -5.73 -3.47 -11.60
C VAL A 155 -5.23 -4.20 -12.84
N PHE A 156 -4.62 -3.45 -13.76
CA PHE A 156 -3.98 -4.00 -14.95
C PHE A 156 -2.48 -3.67 -14.95
N MET A 157 -1.65 -4.72 -14.94
CA MET A 157 -0.19 -4.59 -14.98
C MET A 157 0.29 -4.38 -16.42
N ASN A 158 0.74 -3.16 -16.73
CA ASN A 158 1.26 -2.83 -18.05
C ASN A 158 2.79 -2.60 -18.01
N PRO A 159 3.62 -3.52 -18.54
CA PRO A 159 5.08 -3.40 -18.49
C PRO A 159 5.64 -2.26 -19.35
N LYS A 160 4.82 -1.65 -20.21
CA LYS A 160 5.25 -0.54 -21.10
C LYS A 160 5.07 0.83 -20.46
N ILE A 161 4.33 0.93 -19.35
CA ILE A 161 4.15 2.20 -18.65
C ILE A 161 5.46 2.52 -17.92
N LYS A 162 6.01 3.69 -18.23
CA LYS A 162 7.12 4.26 -17.48
C LYS A 162 6.59 4.90 -16.22
N PHE A 163 7.39 4.85 -15.17
CA PHE A 163 7.12 5.54 -13.92
C PHE A 163 8.41 6.19 -13.44
N ASP A 164 8.27 7.27 -12.70
CA ASP A 164 9.37 7.97 -12.04
C ASP A 164 9.46 7.56 -10.57
N VAL A 165 10.65 7.69 -10.00
CA VAL A 165 10.89 7.49 -8.56
C VAL A 165 11.28 8.83 -7.95
N VAL A 166 10.60 9.22 -6.90
CA VAL A 166 10.95 10.37 -6.06
C VAL A 166 11.34 9.84 -4.68
N ASP A 167 12.63 9.88 -4.36
CA ASP A 167 13.15 9.39 -3.08
C ASP A 167 13.39 10.59 -2.14
N LEU A 168 12.67 10.65 -1.03
CA LEU A 168 12.67 11.75 -0.06
C LEU A 168 13.44 11.43 1.23
N ARG A 169 14.02 10.23 1.33
CA ARG A 169 14.69 9.74 2.55
C ARG A 169 15.93 10.55 2.95
#